data_AF-A0A9P5WD47-F1
#
_entry.id   AF-A0A9P5WD47-F1
#
_cell.length_a   1.000
_cell.length_b   1.000
_cell.length_c   1.000
_cell.angle_alpha   90.00
_cell.angle_beta   90.00
_cell.angle_gamma   90.00
#
_symmetry.space_group_name_H-M   'P 1'
#
loop_
_entity.id
_entity.type
_entity.pdbx_description
1 polymer ?
#
loop_
_entity_poly.entity_id
_entity_poly.type
_entity_poly.pdbx_seq_one_letter_code
_entity_poly.pdbx_strand_id
1 'polypeptide(L)'
;MTATMKKYNKYLFSSSCGLPRITIEGEKGDWENILGRLEKLKQYGLETIAWYHLLVPVISHFIKAFDDPHGSENLKFWSKVCNENGFHSGQDYLARWLTAFCAFNEEGRWIGHPLTDEGSSLSDIATLSAAEFFRMHANVAQGRAIEAERYGTKTKVGLVLDGASYHRIHTGSIPHGYAEVNVVINDRRTEIPAMMVTGHVGAQISSSENKELSSTGERDTVQPASGWWIFTTLPEGKTREEEKKWWFE
;
A
#
# COMPACT_ATOMS: atom_id res chain seq x y z
N MET A 1 43.42 -10.36 -11.35
CA MET A 1 42.99 -10.90 -12.66
C MET A 1 41.45 -10.94 -12.73
N THR A 2 40.78 -9.79 -12.74
CA THR A 2 39.31 -9.70 -12.78
C THR A 2 38.84 -8.43 -13.52
N ALA A 3 39.65 -7.91 -14.44
CA ALA A 3 39.30 -6.75 -15.28
C ALA A 3 39.13 -7.10 -16.77
N THR A 4 39.63 -8.27 -17.22
CA THR A 4 39.74 -8.61 -18.65
C THR A 4 38.57 -9.41 -19.23
N MET A 5 37.59 -9.84 -18.42
CA MET A 5 36.44 -10.66 -18.87
C MET A 5 35.18 -9.87 -19.26
N LYS A 6 35.18 -8.53 -19.12
CA LYS A 6 33.99 -7.70 -19.39
C LYS A 6 33.57 -7.69 -20.88
N LYS A 7 34.47 -8.06 -21.80
CA LYS A 7 34.24 -8.05 -23.26
C LYS A 7 33.51 -9.30 -23.79
N TYR A 8 33.38 -10.36 -23.00
CA TYR A 8 32.81 -11.64 -23.44
C TYR A 8 31.46 -12.00 -22.80
N ASN A 9 31.01 -11.23 -21.80
CA ASN A 9 29.69 -11.45 -21.20
C ASN A 9 28.67 -10.49 -21.79
N LYS A 10 27.89 -10.98 -22.77
CA LYS A 10 26.56 -10.43 -23.02
C LYS A 10 25.66 -10.88 -21.88
N TYR A 11 25.50 -10.02 -20.87
CA TYR A 11 24.42 -10.19 -19.90
C TYR A 11 23.11 -9.84 -20.59
N LEU A 12 22.36 -10.86 -21.01
CA LEU A 12 20.92 -10.69 -21.24
C LEU A 12 20.25 -10.70 -19.87
N PHE A 13 19.91 -9.52 -19.36
CA PHE A 13 18.99 -9.37 -18.25
C PHE A 13 17.57 -9.54 -18.81
N SER A 14 17.00 -10.73 -18.64
CA SER A 14 15.58 -10.96 -18.90
C SER A 14 14.83 -10.75 -17.59
N SER A 15 14.26 -9.55 -17.40
CA SER A 15 13.31 -9.30 -16.31
C SER A 15 11.98 -9.93 -16.69
N SER A 16 11.85 -11.21 -16.39
CA SER A 16 10.60 -11.95 -16.44
C SER A 16 10.09 -12.01 -15.00
N CYS A 17 9.49 -10.93 -14.49
CA CYS A 17 8.80 -10.98 -13.20
C CYS A 17 7.38 -11.51 -13.37
N GLY A 18 7.04 -12.44 -12.49
CA GLY A 18 5.71 -12.93 -12.20
C GLY A 18 5.68 -13.28 -10.72
N LEU A 19 4.50 -13.53 -10.18
CA LEU A 19 4.33 -14.03 -8.83
C LEU A 19 4.38 -15.57 -8.90
N PRO A 20 5.50 -16.22 -8.52
CA PRO A 20 5.63 -17.67 -8.67
C PRO A 20 4.73 -18.44 -7.71
N ARG A 21 4.49 -17.85 -6.52
CA ARG A 21 3.66 -18.41 -5.47
C ARG A 21 3.12 -17.28 -4.62
N ILE A 22 1.93 -17.47 -4.09
CA ILE A 22 1.31 -16.58 -3.12
C ILE A 22 0.91 -17.43 -1.94
N THR A 23 1.29 -16.98 -0.75
CA THR A 23 0.87 -17.54 0.51
C THR A 23 0.05 -16.48 1.20
N ILE A 24 -1.20 -16.80 1.53
CA ILE A 24 -2.04 -15.94 2.35
C ILE A 24 -1.77 -16.36 3.80
N GLU A 25 -1.30 -15.41 4.62
CA GLU A 25 -1.12 -15.65 6.05
C GLU A 25 -2.43 -15.42 6.82
N GLY A 26 -2.53 -16.04 7.99
CA GLY A 26 -3.75 -16.09 8.80
C GLY A 26 -4.76 -17.16 8.35
N GLU A 27 -5.90 -17.19 9.02
CA GLU A 27 -6.99 -18.12 8.73
C GLU A 27 -8.09 -17.45 7.90
N LYS A 28 -8.92 -18.24 7.20
CA LYS A 28 -10.06 -17.72 6.45
C LYS A 28 -10.97 -16.80 7.29
N GLY A 29 -11.20 -17.18 8.55
CA GLY A 29 -12.02 -16.42 9.49
C GLY A 29 -11.44 -15.04 9.84
N ASP A 30 -10.11 -14.87 9.81
CA ASP A 30 -9.47 -13.57 10.02
C ASP A 30 -9.81 -12.61 8.87
N TRP A 31 -9.76 -13.10 7.64
CA TRP A 31 -10.10 -12.32 6.45
C TRP A 31 -11.59 -11.99 6.36
N GLU A 32 -12.46 -12.92 6.76
CA GLU A 32 -13.90 -12.66 6.92
C GLU A 32 -14.16 -11.59 8.00
N ASN A 33 -13.42 -11.62 9.11
CA ASN A 33 -13.51 -10.61 10.15
C ASN A 33 -13.06 -9.23 9.64
N ILE A 34 -11.97 -9.16 8.87
CA ILE A 34 -11.51 -7.93 8.23
C ILE A 34 -12.58 -7.40 7.29
N LEU A 35 -13.15 -8.25 6.43
CA LEU A 35 -14.23 -7.88 5.50
C LEU A 35 -15.42 -7.27 6.26
N GLY A 36 -15.85 -7.90 7.35
CA GLY A 36 -16.93 -7.37 8.19
C GLY A 36 -16.61 -6.02 8.84
N ARG A 37 -15.35 -5.76 9.18
CA ARG A 37 -14.93 -4.46 9.76
C ARG A 37 -14.92 -3.33 8.73
N LEU A 38 -14.75 -3.63 7.44
CA LEU A 38 -14.76 -2.61 6.39
C LEU A 38 -16.07 -1.81 6.36
N GLU A 39 -17.18 -2.42 6.77
CA GLU A 39 -18.48 -1.73 6.88
C GLU A 39 -18.43 -0.44 7.72
N LYS A 40 -17.56 -0.40 8.74
CA LYS A 40 -17.38 0.81 9.57
C LYS A 40 -16.86 2.00 8.76
N LEU A 41 -16.14 1.76 7.66
CA LEU A 41 -15.60 2.84 6.82
C LEU A 41 -16.71 3.72 6.26
N LYS A 42 -17.90 3.17 5.98
CA LYS A 42 -19.04 3.93 5.43
C LYS A 42 -19.53 5.07 6.32
N GLN A 43 -19.12 5.09 7.59
CA GLN A 43 -19.56 6.08 8.58
C GLN A 43 -18.73 7.37 8.58
N TYR A 44 -17.56 7.38 7.91
CA TYR A 44 -16.61 8.48 8.02
C TYR A 44 -16.62 9.44 6.82
N GLY A 45 -17.53 9.26 5.85
CA GLY A 45 -17.75 10.18 4.74
C GLY A 45 -17.55 9.58 3.35
N LEU A 46 -17.70 10.42 2.32
CA LEU A 46 -17.73 9.98 0.92
C LEU A 46 -16.44 9.28 0.47
N GLU A 47 -15.28 9.80 0.87
CA GLU A 47 -13.96 9.24 0.52
C GLU A 47 -13.75 7.85 1.16
N THR A 48 -14.25 7.64 2.37
CA THR A 48 -14.12 6.35 3.07
C THR A 48 -15.14 5.32 2.56
N ILE A 49 -16.30 5.76 2.04
CA ILE A 49 -17.20 4.90 1.25
C ILE A 49 -16.52 4.49 -0.07
N ALA A 50 -15.86 5.42 -0.77
CA ALA A 50 -15.08 5.08 -1.97
C ALA A 50 -13.98 4.07 -1.66
N TRP A 51 -13.27 4.27 -0.54
CA TRP A 51 -12.23 3.35 -0.08
C TRP A 51 -12.77 1.96 0.27
N TYR A 52 -13.92 1.89 0.97
CA TYR A 52 -14.64 0.65 1.21
C TYR A 52 -14.89 -0.12 -0.09
N HIS A 53 -15.40 0.55 -1.14
CA HIS A 53 -15.66 -0.11 -2.41
C HIS A 53 -14.40 -0.58 -3.13
N LEU A 54 -13.24 0.04 -2.89
CA LEU A 54 -11.95 -0.45 -3.41
C LEU A 54 -11.45 -1.67 -2.63
N LEU A 55 -11.64 -1.74 -1.31
CA LEU A 55 -11.10 -2.81 -0.47
C LEU A 55 -11.93 -4.10 -0.54
N VAL A 56 -13.25 -4.00 -0.61
CA VAL A 56 -14.15 -5.16 -0.58
C VAL A 56 -13.80 -6.21 -1.64
N PRO A 57 -13.57 -5.88 -2.93
CA PRO A 57 -13.20 -6.87 -3.93
C PRO A 57 -11.88 -7.57 -3.59
N VAL A 58 -10.87 -6.83 -3.10
CA VAL A 58 -9.56 -7.40 -2.76
C VAL A 58 -9.69 -8.43 -1.63
N ILE A 59 -10.30 -8.04 -0.51
CA ILE A 59 -10.45 -8.91 0.66
C ILE A 59 -11.37 -10.10 0.35
N SER A 60 -12.44 -9.88 -0.42
CA SER A 60 -13.34 -10.95 -0.85
C SER A 60 -12.61 -12.00 -1.70
N HIS A 61 -11.70 -11.57 -2.57
CA HIS A 61 -10.87 -12.49 -3.35
C HIS A 61 -9.84 -13.24 -2.49
N PHE A 62 -9.34 -12.65 -1.39
CA PHE A 62 -8.48 -13.38 -0.45
C PHE A 62 -9.25 -14.51 0.23
N ILE A 63 -10.50 -14.27 0.63
CA ILE A 63 -11.38 -15.30 1.20
C ILE A 63 -11.65 -16.41 0.18
N LYS A 64 -12.00 -16.05 -1.07
CA LYS A 64 -12.25 -17.00 -2.17
C LYS A 64 -11.03 -17.87 -2.48
N ALA A 65 -9.82 -17.35 -2.29
CA ALA A 65 -8.58 -18.09 -2.55
C ALA A 65 -8.38 -19.30 -1.61
N PHE A 66 -9.01 -19.31 -0.42
CA PHE A 66 -9.03 -20.49 0.45
C PHE A 66 -9.90 -21.62 -0.11
N ASP A 67 -10.96 -21.29 -0.86
CA ASP A 67 -11.90 -22.26 -1.40
C ASP A 67 -11.46 -22.81 -2.76
N ASP A 68 -10.84 -21.97 -3.61
CA ASP A 68 -10.36 -22.35 -4.95
C ASP A 68 -8.98 -21.74 -5.26
N PRO A 69 -7.90 -22.26 -4.63
CA PRO A 69 -6.55 -21.68 -4.76
C PRO A 69 -5.98 -21.76 -6.18
N HIS A 70 -6.36 -22.79 -6.94
CA HIS A 70 -5.88 -23.01 -8.31
C HIS A 70 -6.89 -22.59 -9.39
N GLY A 71 -8.01 -22.00 -8.98
CA GLY A 71 -9.05 -21.49 -9.86
C GLY A 71 -8.51 -20.49 -10.87
N SER A 72 -8.96 -20.59 -12.12
CA SER A 72 -8.51 -19.69 -13.18
C SER A 72 -8.83 -18.22 -12.88
N GLU A 73 -9.95 -17.94 -12.21
CA GLU A 73 -10.32 -16.60 -11.77
C GLU A 73 -9.44 -16.11 -10.60
N ASN A 74 -9.08 -16.99 -9.67
CA ASN A 74 -8.15 -16.65 -8.58
C ASN A 74 -6.76 -16.28 -9.14
N LEU A 75 -6.23 -17.08 -10.06
CA LEU A 75 -4.95 -16.80 -10.71
C LEU A 75 -4.97 -15.47 -11.51
N LYS A 76 -6.07 -15.18 -12.21
CA LYS A 76 -6.26 -13.90 -12.92
C LYS A 76 -6.38 -12.70 -11.98
N PHE A 77 -6.91 -12.88 -10.77
CA PHE A 77 -6.97 -11.83 -9.76
C PHE A 77 -5.57 -11.49 -9.25
N TRP A 78 -4.80 -12.51 -8.86
CA TRP A 78 -3.44 -12.35 -8.35
C TRP A 78 -2.45 -11.85 -9.40
N SER A 79 -2.63 -12.17 -10.68
CA SER A 79 -1.80 -11.60 -11.75
C SER A 79 -1.99 -10.09 -11.93
N LYS A 80 -2.98 -9.49 -11.27
CA LYS A 80 -3.32 -8.06 -11.35
C LYS A 80 -2.98 -7.29 -10.07
N VAL A 81 -2.07 -7.75 -9.21
CA VAL A 81 -1.63 -7.02 -7.99
C VAL A 81 -1.15 -5.61 -8.34
N CYS A 82 -0.13 -5.53 -9.20
CA CYS A 82 0.45 -4.29 -9.70
C CYS A 82 0.74 -4.46 -11.21
N ASN A 83 0.66 -3.35 -11.96
CA ASN A 83 0.94 -3.17 -13.40
C ASN A 83 1.23 -4.41 -14.28
N GLU A 84 0.43 -4.59 -15.34
CA GLU A 84 0.59 -5.64 -16.36
C GLU A 84 1.52 -5.24 -17.53
N ASN A 85 1.82 -3.94 -17.68
CA ASN A 85 2.59 -3.44 -18.81
C ASN A 85 4.08 -3.39 -18.48
N GLY A 86 4.80 -4.45 -18.86
CA GLY A 86 6.19 -4.46 -19.31
C GLY A 86 7.20 -3.68 -18.47
N PHE A 87 8.12 -4.41 -17.86
CA PHE A 87 9.42 -4.02 -17.34
C PHE A 87 10.10 -2.86 -18.08
N HIS A 88 9.73 -1.65 -17.72
CA HIS A 88 10.53 -0.48 -18.00
C HIS A 88 10.97 0.04 -16.63
N SER A 89 12.27 -0.06 -16.34
CA SER A 89 12.86 0.73 -15.27
C SER A 89 12.46 2.19 -15.48
N GLY A 90 11.93 2.84 -14.44
CA GLY A 90 11.53 4.25 -14.49
C GLY A 90 10.04 4.52 -14.69
N GLN A 91 9.14 3.54 -14.49
CA GLN A 91 7.73 3.90 -14.24
C GLN A 91 7.61 4.59 -12.88
N ASP A 92 6.97 5.76 -12.88
CA ASP A 92 6.77 6.66 -11.75
C ASP A 92 5.37 6.53 -11.15
N TYR A 93 4.65 5.43 -11.42
CA TYR A 93 3.32 5.17 -10.88
C TYR A 93 3.06 3.70 -10.53
N LEU A 94 2.17 3.50 -9.57
CA LEU A 94 1.54 2.25 -9.18
C LEU A 94 0.11 2.19 -9.73
N ALA A 95 -0.36 1.02 -10.16
CA ALA A 95 -1.75 0.81 -10.56
C ALA A 95 -2.24 -0.58 -10.17
N ARG A 96 -3.49 -0.88 -10.56
CA ARG A 96 -4.22 -2.12 -10.27
C ARG A 96 -4.61 -2.21 -8.79
N TRP A 97 -4.96 -3.38 -8.29
CA TRP A 97 -5.70 -3.43 -7.03
C TRP A 97 -4.88 -3.09 -5.79
N LEU A 98 -3.54 -3.13 -5.88
CA LEU A 98 -2.67 -2.69 -4.79
C LEU A 98 -2.91 -1.21 -4.41
N THR A 99 -3.41 -0.38 -5.33
CA THR A 99 -3.71 1.03 -5.04
C THR A 99 -4.83 1.23 -4.02
N ALA A 100 -5.64 0.20 -3.74
CA ALA A 100 -6.63 0.27 -2.65
C ALA A 100 -6.00 0.48 -1.27
N PHE A 101 -4.72 0.10 -1.07
CA PHE A 101 -4.00 0.28 0.19
C PHE A 101 -3.31 1.66 0.29
N CYS A 102 -3.47 2.51 -0.73
CA CYS A 102 -2.88 3.85 -0.79
C CYS A 102 -3.94 4.86 -1.24
N ALA A 103 -5.13 4.81 -0.63
CA ALA A 103 -6.26 5.66 -0.97
C ALA A 103 -6.09 7.13 -0.55
N PHE A 104 -5.23 7.39 0.43
CA PHE A 104 -4.95 8.70 1.00
C PHE A 104 -3.45 8.99 0.98
N ASN A 105 -3.09 10.27 0.84
CA ASN A 105 -1.71 10.72 0.92
C ASN A 105 -1.28 11.05 2.36
N GLU A 106 -0.04 11.54 2.53
CA GLU A 106 0.52 11.96 3.83
C GLU A 106 -0.34 12.98 4.60
N GLU A 107 -1.04 13.85 3.89
CA GLU A 107 -1.92 14.85 4.50
C GLU A 107 -3.34 14.32 4.73
N GLY A 108 -3.58 13.03 4.50
CA GLY A 108 -4.90 12.42 4.61
C GLY A 108 -5.84 12.78 3.46
N ARG A 109 -5.33 13.29 2.33
CA ARG A 109 -6.16 13.67 1.17
C ARG A 109 -6.36 12.49 0.23
N TRP A 110 -7.58 12.36 -0.29
CA TRP A 110 -7.95 11.34 -1.26
C TRP A 110 -7.11 11.41 -2.55
N ILE A 111 -6.53 10.26 -2.95
CA ILE A 111 -5.71 10.11 -4.18
C ILE A 111 -6.53 9.50 -5.34
N GLY A 112 -7.68 8.88 -5.04
CA GLY A 112 -8.46 8.14 -6.03
C GLY A 112 -9.13 9.00 -7.10
N HIS A 113 -10.03 8.37 -7.87
CA HIS A 113 -10.82 9.11 -8.86
C HIS A 113 -11.56 10.28 -8.19
N PRO A 114 -11.59 11.48 -8.79
CA PRO A 114 -12.24 12.64 -8.19
C PRO A 114 -13.68 12.32 -7.81
N LEU A 115 -14.07 12.65 -6.59
CA LEU A 115 -15.42 12.36 -6.08
C LEU A 115 -16.33 13.57 -6.26
N THR A 116 -17.59 13.29 -6.55
CA THR A 116 -18.65 14.30 -6.71
C THR A 116 -19.71 14.10 -5.65
N ASP A 117 -19.83 15.10 -4.77
CA ASP A 117 -20.93 15.18 -3.80
C ASP A 117 -22.07 15.97 -4.46
N GLU A 118 -23.05 15.25 -5.00
CA GLU A 118 -24.25 15.84 -5.60
C GLU A 118 -25.34 16.18 -4.56
N GLY A 119 -24.97 16.29 -3.27
CA GLY A 119 -25.92 16.59 -2.19
C GLY A 119 -26.81 15.41 -1.79
N SER A 120 -26.39 14.19 -2.15
CA SER A 120 -27.06 12.95 -1.75
C SER A 120 -26.73 12.61 -0.29
N SER A 121 -27.69 12.03 0.43
CA SER A 121 -27.45 11.61 1.83
C SER A 121 -26.38 10.52 1.88
N LEU A 122 -25.41 10.65 2.79
CA LEU A 122 -24.37 9.64 3.02
C LEU A 122 -24.95 8.26 3.34
N SER A 123 -26.10 8.21 4.02
CA SER A 123 -26.81 6.95 4.30
C SER A 123 -27.20 6.23 3.03
N ASP A 124 -27.63 6.97 2.01
CA ASP A 124 -28.15 6.41 0.76
C ASP A 124 -26.96 5.95 -0.09
N ILE A 125 -25.92 6.80 -0.16
CA ILE A 125 -24.67 6.47 -0.85
C ILE A 125 -24.03 5.21 -0.28
N ALA A 126 -24.06 5.02 1.04
CA ALA A 126 -23.50 3.85 1.73
C ALA A 126 -24.19 2.51 1.38
N THR A 127 -25.40 2.55 0.81
CA THR A 127 -26.15 1.36 0.39
C THR A 127 -25.91 0.96 -1.06
N LEU A 128 -25.22 1.81 -1.84
CA LEU A 128 -24.97 1.56 -3.26
C LEU A 128 -24.03 0.37 -3.46
N SER A 129 -24.18 -0.32 -4.59
CA SER A 129 -23.14 -1.23 -5.07
C SER A 129 -21.90 -0.44 -5.51
N ALA A 130 -20.73 -1.11 -5.57
CA ALA A 130 -19.50 -0.47 -6.06
C ALA A 130 -19.68 0.11 -7.48
N ALA A 131 -20.35 -0.62 -8.38
CA ALA A 131 -20.60 -0.16 -9.73
C ALA A 131 -21.47 1.10 -9.79
N GLU A 132 -22.51 1.17 -8.95
CA GLU A 132 -23.37 2.36 -8.86
C GLU A 132 -22.62 3.53 -8.24
N PHE A 133 -21.88 3.29 -7.15
CA PHE A 133 -21.05 4.31 -6.50
C PHE A 133 -20.06 4.94 -7.48
N PHE A 134 -19.24 4.13 -8.17
CA PHE A 134 -18.25 4.65 -9.11
C PHE A 134 -18.86 5.30 -10.36
N ARG A 135 -20.12 4.96 -10.69
CA ARG A 135 -20.85 5.61 -11.79
C ARG A 135 -21.42 6.97 -11.39
N MET A 136 -21.89 7.12 -10.14
CA MET A 136 -22.64 8.29 -9.69
C MET A 136 -21.78 9.29 -8.92
N HIS A 137 -20.82 8.81 -8.15
CA HIS A 137 -20.07 9.62 -7.18
C HIS A 137 -18.56 9.70 -7.46
N ALA A 138 -18.08 9.01 -8.49
CA ALA A 138 -16.69 9.11 -8.93
C ALA A 138 -16.62 9.55 -10.40
N ASN A 139 -15.92 10.66 -10.65
CA ASN A 139 -15.61 11.10 -12.00
C ASN A 139 -14.43 10.29 -12.57
N VAL A 140 -14.70 9.00 -12.86
CA VAL A 140 -13.70 8.08 -13.40
C VAL A 140 -13.14 8.62 -14.72
N ALA A 141 -13.96 9.22 -15.59
CA ALA A 141 -13.50 9.77 -16.86
C ALA A 141 -12.47 10.89 -16.68
N GLN A 142 -12.75 11.84 -15.77
CA GLN A 142 -11.79 12.90 -15.42
C GLN A 142 -10.53 12.31 -14.78
N GLY A 143 -10.68 11.36 -13.85
CA GLY A 143 -9.55 10.66 -13.25
C GLY A 143 -8.65 10.00 -14.30
N ARG A 144 -9.23 9.30 -15.29
CA ARG A 144 -8.49 8.70 -16.40
C ARG A 144 -7.82 9.73 -17.31
N ALA A 145 -8.45 10.88 -17.53
CA ALA A 145 -7.85 11.96 -18.31
C ALA A 145 -6.60 12.53 -17.62
N ILE A 146 -6.70 12.80 -16.31
CA ILE A 146 -5.56 13.25 -15.48
C ILE A 146 -4.44 12.21 -15.50
N GLU A 147 -4.77 10.93 -15.33
CA GLU A 147 -3.80 9.83 -15.43
C GLU A 147 -3.14 9.75 -16.80
N ALA A 148 -3.90 9.93 -17.89
CA ALA A 148 -3.39 9.86 -19.25
C ALA A 148 -2.48 11.04 -19.62
N GLU A 149 -2.80 12.24 -19.12
CA GLU A 149 -1.94 13.42 -19.24
C GLU A 149 -0.62 13.20 -18.50
N ARG A 150 -0.69 12.66 -17.28
CA ARG A 150 0.48 12.48 -16.41
C ARG A 150 1.39 11.32 -16.82
N TYR A 151 0.82 10.19 -17.23
CA TYR A 151 1.55 8.93 -17.46
C TYR A 151 1.56 8.47 -18.92
N GLY A 152 0.90 9.20 -19.82
CA GLY A 152 0.77 8.86 -21.23
C GLY A 152 -0.34 7.84 -21.55
N THR A 153 -0.80 7.86 -22.81
CA THR A 153 -1.97 7.11 -23.31
C THR A 153 -1.72 5.65 -23.67
N LYS A 154 -0.45 5.18 -23.61
CA LYS A 154 -0.07 3.83 -24.07
C LYS A 154 -0.56 2.69 -23.17
N THR A 155 -1.07 3.00 -21.98
CA THR A 155 -1.45 2.03 -20.95
C THR A 155 -2.95 1.73 -21.03
N LYS A 156 -3.28 0.71 -21.82
CA LYS A 156 -4.62 0.17 -22.02
C LYS A 156 -5.32 -0.17 -20.69
N VAL A 157 -6.40 0.57 -20.43
CA VAL A 157 -7.53 0.26 -19.55
C VAL A 157 -7.21 0.18 -18.05
N GLY A 158 -7.88 1.03 -17.28
CA GLY A 158 -7.91 0.94 -15.83
C GLY A 158 -8.53 -0.36 -15.33
N LEU A 159 -8.14 -0.82 -14.15
CA LEU A 159 -8.72 -2.03 -13.59
C LEU A 159 -10.11 -1.73 -13.03
N VAL A 160 -11.09 -2.52 -13.45
CA VAL A 160 -12.37 -2.66 -12.76
C VAL A 160 -12.43 -4.08 -12.20
N LEU A 161 -12.66 -4.21 -10.89
CA LEU A 161 -12.80 -5.49 -10.20
C LEU A 161 -14.07 -5.43 -9.34
N ASP A 162 -15.01 -6.35 -9.57
CA ASP A 162 -16.32 -6.42 -8.89
C ASP A 162 -17.05 -5.06 -8.82
N GLY A 163 -17.00 -4.30 -9.92
CA GLY A 163 -17.63 -2.98 -10.05
C GLY A 163 -16.81 -1.80 -9.52
N ALA A 164 -15.70 -2.04 -8.81
CA ALA A 164 -14.83 -0.98 -8.30
C ALA A 164 -13.80 -0.53 -9.34
N SER A 165 -13.68 0.79 -9.58
CA SER A 165 -12.70 1.35 -10.52
C SER A 165 -11.42 1.81 -9.80
N TYR A 166 -10.30 1.18 -10.11
CA TYR A 166 -9.01 1.45 -9.46
C TYR A 166 -8.23 2.54 -10.18
N HIS A 167 -7.75 3.49 -9.39
CA HIS A 167 -6.94 4.62 -9.84
C HIS A 167 -5.45 4.24 -9.94
N ARG A 168 -4.66 5.13 -10.53
CA ARG A 168 -3.20 5.10 -10.52
C ARG A 168 -2.65 6.08 -9.50
N ILE A 169 -1.52 5.74 -8.91
CA ILE A 169 -0.86 6.53 -7.87
C ILE A 169 0.55 6.84 -8.33
N HIS A 170 0.96 8.11 -8.31
CA HIS A 170 2.37 8.46 -8.51
C HIS A 170 3.21 7.88 -7.37
N THR A 171 4.39 7.33 -7.63
CA THR A 171 5.22 6.69 -6.59
C THR A 171 5.56 7.64 -5.44
N GLY A 172 5.74 8.93 -5.72
CA GLY A 172 5.92 9.98 -4.69
C GLY A 172 4.65 10.36 -3.91
N SER A 173 3.50 9.73 -4.18
CA SER A 173 2.25 9.90 -3.45
C SER A 173 1.87 8.64 -2.65
N ILE A 174 2.72 7.60 -2.66
CA ILE A 174 2.56 6.44 -1.79
C ILE A 174 2.82 6.89 -0.36
N PRO A 175 1.87 6.66 0.58
CA PRO A 175 2.06 7.07 1.95
C PRO A 175 3.15 6.25 2.66
N HIS A 176 3.77 6.85 3.68
CA HIS A 176 4.70 6.21 4.58
C HIS A 176 4.02 5.07 5.33
N GLY A 177 4.75 3.98 5.54
CA GLY A 177 4.29 2.84 6.32
C GLY A 177 4.41 3.03 7.84
N TYR A 178 4.66 4.26 8.32
CA TYR A 178 4.84 4.58 9.74
C TYR A 178 4.07 5.85 10.10
N ALA A 179 3.80 6.02 11.39
CA ALA A 179 3.17 7.19 11.98
C ALA A 179 4.06 7.73 13.11
N GLU A 180 4.02 9.05 13.29
CA GLU A 180 4.74 9.76 14.34
C GLU A 180 3.77 10.59 15.17
N VAL A 181 3.99 10.64 16.48
CA VAL A 181 3.17 11.42 17.40
C VAL A 181 4.03 12.02 18.51
N ASN A 182 3.85 13.32 18.75
CA ASN A 182 4.46 13.98 19.89
C ASN A 182 3.76 13.53 21.18
N VAL A 183 4.56 13.11 22.16
CA VAL A 183 4.10 12.59 23.45
C VAL A 183 4.84 13.29 24.59
N VAL A 184 4.24 13.29 25.77
CA VAL A 184 4.89 13.75 27.01
C VAL A 184 4.99 12.56 27.95
N ILE A 185 6.22 12.20 28.33
CA ILE A 185 6.47 11.15 29.33
C ILE A 185 6.46 11.81 30.71
N ASN A 186 5.59 11.34 31.62
CA ASN A 186 5.60 11.79 33.01
C ASN A 186 6.41 10.79 33.86
N ASP A 187 7.61 11.20 34.27
CA ASP A 187 8.42 10.45 35.23
C ASP A 187 8.48 11.18 36.57
N ARG A 188 7.70 10.71 37.54
CA ARG A 188 7.68 11.21 38.92
C ARG A 188 7.59 12.75 39.03
N ARG A 189 6.67 13.36 38.25
CA ARG A 189 6.43 14.82 38.13
C ARG A 189 7.40 15.57 37.20
N THR A 190 8.31 14.87 36.52
CA THR A 190 9.09 15.43 35.42
C THR A 190 8.37 15.15 34.11
N GLU A 191 8.02 16.20 33.38
CA GLU A 191 7.48 16.09 32.03
C GLU A 191 8.63 16.11 31.01
N ILE A 192 8.74 15.04 30.24
CA ILE A 192 9.78 14.86 29.23
C ILE A 192 9.11 14.88 27.85
N PRO A 193 9.32 15.94 27.05
CA PRO A 193 8.90 15.97 25.65
C PRO A 193 9.59 14.86 24.86
N ALA A 194 8.80 14.09 24.13
CA ALA A 194 9.29 13.00 23.31
C ALA A 194 8.45 12.85 22.04
N MET A 195 8.95 12.05 21.11
CA MET A 195 8.23 11.62 19.93
C MET A 195 8.17 10.09 19.93
N MET A 196 6.98 9.57 19.69
CA MET A 196 6.76 8.16 19.44
C MET A 196 6.64 7.93 17.94
N VAL A 197 7.34 6.94 17.43
CA VAL A 197 7.23 6.47 16.04
C VAL A 197 6.76 5.02 16.06
N THR A 198 5.80 4.68 15.21
CA THR A 198 5.24 3.32 15.09
C THR A 198 4.95 2.95 13.64
N GLY A 199 5.18 1.70 13.27
CA GLY A 199 4.86 1.17 11.93
C GLY A 199 6.03 0.40 11.33
N HIS A 200 6.13 0.39 10.00
CA HIS A 200 7.21 -0.25 9.26
C HIS A 200 8.50 0.56 9.38
N VAL A 201 9.44 0.05 10.18
CA VAL A 201 10.69 0.74 10.57
C VAL A 201 11.93 0.13 9.93
N GLY A 202 11.75 -0.92 9.13
CA GLY A 202 12.83 -1.55 8.38
C GLY A 202 12.35 -2.74 7.56
N ALA A 203 13.30 -3.53 7.08
CA ALA A 203 13.05 -4.80 6.43
C ALA A 203 13.90 -5.87 7.12
N GLN A 204 13.32 -7.04 7.33
CA GLN A 204 14.02 -8.23 7.80
C GLN A 204 14.31 -9.13 6.62
N ILE A 205 15.57 -9.56 6.51
CA ILE A 205 16.00 -10.60 5.58
C ILE A 205 16.11 -11.90 6.36
N SER A 206 15.39 -12.92 5.92
CA SER A 206 15.33 -14.24 6.56
C SER A 206 15.53 -15.34 5.52
N SER A 207 15.79 -16.55 6.02
CA SER A 207 15.96 -17.76 5.21
C SER A 207 14.65 -18.55 5.29
N SER A 208 14.05 -18.85 4.14
CA SER A 208 12.85 -19.70 4.08
C SER A 208 13.13 -21.17 4.40
N GLU A 209 14.40 -21.58 4.28
CA GLU A 209 14.86 -22.97 4.31
C GLU A 209 14.20 -23.86 3.23
N ASN A 210 13.43 -23.26 2.31
CA ASN A 210 12.67 -23.96 1.30
C ASN A 210 13.41 -24.01 -0.04
N LYS A 211 14.00 -25.19 -0.30
CA LYS A 211 14.76 -25.44 -1.53
C LYS A 211 13.92 -25.54 -2.81
N GLU A 212 12.59 -25.59 -2.70
CA GLU A 212 11.68 -25.53 -3.85
C GLU A 212 11.53 -24.10 -4.37
N LEU A 213 11.67 -23.10 -3.50
CA LEU A 213 11.48 -21.67 -3.82
C LEU A 213 12.80 -20.94 -4.09
N SER A 214 13.88 -21.38 -3.45
CA SER A 214 15.22 -20.81 -3.57
C SER A 214 16.26 -21.93 -3.61
N SER A 215 17.26 -21.86 -4.50
CA SER A 215 18.27 -22.90 -4.63
C SER A 215 19.06 -23.15 -3.33
N THR A 216 19.21 -22.13 -2.48
CA THR A 216 19.86 -22.22 -1.17
C THR A 216 18.86 -22.28 -0.03
N GLY A 217 17.67 -21.68 -0.18
CA GLY A 217 16.74 -21.44 0.94
C GLY A 217 17.25 -20.39 1.94
N GLU A 218 18.33 -19.67 1.60
CA GLU A 218 19.02 -18.76 2.50
C GLU A 218 18.88 -17.30 2.05
N ARG A 219 18.54 -16.40 2.99
CA ARG A 219 18.39 -14.94 2.76
C ARG A 219 17.52 -14.60 1.55
N ASP A 220 16.51 -15.41 1.30
CA ASP A 220 15.64 -15.39 0.13
C ASP A 220 14.26 -14.76 0.42
N THR A 221 14.00 -14.43 1.69
CA THR A 221 12.76 -13.83 2.15
C THR A 221 13.03 -12.42 2.64
N VAL A 222 12.25 -11.46 2.15
CA VAL A 222 12.23 -10.08 2.63
C VAL A 222 10.84 -9.78 3.15
N GLN A 223 10.76 -9.34 4.40
CA GLN A 223 9.51 -8.93 5.03
C GLN A 223 9.65 -7.56 5.68
N PRO A 224 8.60 -6.73 5.70
CA PRO A 224 8.61 -5.49 6.45
C PRO A 224 8.77 -5.79 7.95
N ALA A 225 9.65 -5.04 8.61
CA ALA A 225 9.83 -5.12 10.05
C ALA A 225 9.01 -4.00 10.70
N SER A 226 7.97 -4.38 11.44
CA SER A 226 7.16 -3.45 12.22
C SER A 226 7.71 -3.28 13.62
N GLY A 227 7.70 -2.05 14.13
CA GLY A 227 8.21 -1.73 15.47
C GLY A 227 7.70 -0.39 15.98
N TRP A 228 8.12 -0.04 17.19
CA TRP A 228 7.88 1.27 17.77
C TRP A 228 9.06 1.70 18.64
N TRP A 229 9.29 3.01 18.72
CA TRP A 229 10.35 3.61 19.52
C TRP A 229 9.86 4.95 20.07
N ILE A 230 10.41 5.36 21.21
CA ILE A 230 10.21 6.71 21.76
C ILE A 230 11.59 7.34 21.93
N PHE A 231 11.77 8.55 21.42
CA PHE A 231 12.98 9.33 21.64
C PHE A 231 12.64 10.70 22.17
N THR A 232 13.48 11.21 23.08
CA THR A 232 13.35 12.56 23.61
C THR A 232 13.55 13.56 22.49
N THR A 233 12.69 14.57 22.43
CA THR A 233 12.83 15.66 21.48
C THR A 233 13.55 16.82 22.17
N LEU A 234 14.40 17.52 21.40
CA LEU A 234 14.94 18.78 21.87
C LEU A 234 13.79 19.79 22.01
N PRO A 235 13.79 20.65 23.04
CA PRO A 235 12.90 21.79 23.09
C PRO A 235 13.03 22.62 21.80
N GLU A 236 11.91 23.18 21.30
CA GLU A 236 11.92 24.02 20.11
C GLU A 236 13.03 25.10 20.20
N GLY A 237 13.88 25.15 19.17
CA GLY A 237 14.97 26.12 19.06
C GLY A 237 16.31 25.71 19.70
N LYS A 238 16.41 24.54 20.34
CA LYS A 238 17.69 24.03 20.87
C LYS A 238 18.37 23.05 19.92
N THR A 239 19.70 23.10 19.86
CA THR A 239 20.52 22.17 19.07
C THR A 239 21.19 21.12 19.94
N ARG A 240 21.58 19.98 19.34
CA ARG A 240 22.30 18.88 20.03
C ARG A 240 23.62 19.31 20.70
N GLU A 241 24.20 20.43 20.29
CA GLU A 241 25.42 20.98 20.90
C GLU A 241 25.16 21.65 22.25
N GLU A 242 23.96 22.21 22.45
CA GLU A 242 23.58 22.88 23.69
C GLU A 242 23.22 21.88 24.81
N GLU A 243 22.74 20.68 24.46
CA GLU A 243 22.45 19.60 25.41
C GLU A 243 23.71 19.00 26.05
N LYS A 244 24.84 18.93 25.31
CA LYS A 244 26.10 18.37 25.84
C LYS A 244 26.66 19.15 27.04
N LYS A 245 26.22 20.38 27.27
CA LYS A 245 26.58 21.17 28.45
C LYS A 245 25.89 20.70 29.74
N TRP A 246 24.77 19.97 29.66
CA TRP A 246 23.95 19.64 30.83
C TRP A 246 24.29 18.30 31.48
N TRP A 247 25.12 17.48 30.84
CA TRP A 247 25.48 16.14 31.33
C TRP A 247 26.83 16.08 32.08
N PHE A 248 27.52 17.21 32.24
CA PHE A 248 28.85 17.30 32.88
C PHE A 248 28.94 18.32 34.02
N GLU A 249 27.82 18.79 34.56
CA GLU A 249 27.76 19.53 35.84
C GLU A 249 27.03 18.70 36.90
#